data_AF-A0A0L6WUE2-F1
#
_entry.id   AF-A0A0L6WUE2-F1
#
_cell.length_a   1.000
_cell.length_b   1.000
_cell.length_c   1.000
_cell.angle_alpha   90.00
_cell.angle_beta   90.00
_cell.angle_gamma   90.00
#
_symmetry.space_group_name_H-M   'P 1'
#
loop_
_entity.id
_entity.type
_entity.pdbx_description
1 polymer ?
#
loop_
_entity_poly.entity_id
_entity_poly.type
_entity_poly.pdbx_seq_one_letter_code
_entity_poly.pdbx_strand_id
1 'polypeptide(L)'
;MAVEVPKHLKQTNNAREALAILLAIQTANPQDHLEILSDSKITIDRLTTHLRKREDKGWIGAKNQEIFKAITAQMRARKGFTILKKVKGHSGVEGNEQADELAKEETQKKESLNKIYLTPTEGFHHTRAKLSKATQALLYRGILERKPCPVRRGMAINLDKARWVLKEANGDLPSDGCIWKSMKDSTITKESRALLWKATHNAYKIGNYWEKIPGYEHRGWCPKCNTTKSMEHILTECKASGQRQI
;
A
#
# COMPACT_ATOMS: atom_id res chain seq x y z
N MET A 1 12.27 17.88 14.20
CA MET A 1 11.39 18.44 13.13
C MET A 1 10.31 17.42 12.81
N ALA A 2 9.07 17.86 12.66
CA ALA A 2 7.94 16.98 12.41
C ALA A 2 7.31 17.28 11.03
N VAL A 3 6.79 16.24 10.40
CA VAL A 3 6.42 16.25 8.99
C VAL A 3 5.18 15.39 8.74
N GLU A 4 4.19 15.97 8.07
CA GLU A 4 3.06 15.22 7.53
C GLU A 4 3.46 14.52 6.22
N VAL A 5 3.12 13.24 6.11
CA VAL A 5 3.34 12.50 4.86
C VAL A 5 2.29 12.97 3.85
N PRO A 6 2.67 13.31 2.60
CA PRO A 6 1.70 13.66 1.57
C PRO A 6 0.60 12.61 1.40
N LYS A 7 -0.67 13.02 1.23
CA LYS A 7 -1.85 12.14 1.20
C LYS A 7 -1.79 11.00 0.16
N HIS A 8 -1.04 11.18 -0.93
CA HIS A 8 -0.85 10.15 -1.95
C HIS A 8 0.14 9.06 -1.56
N LEU A 9 0.97 9.30 -0.54
CA LEU A 9 1.90 8.33 0.01
C LEU A 9 1.30 7.59 1.20
N LYS A 10 1.74 6.36 1.40
CA LYS A 10 1.27 5.53 2.51
C LYS A 10 1.80 6.08 3.84
N GLN A 11 0.89 6.53 4.70
CA GLN A 11 1.15 6.96 6.07
C GLN A 11 1.76 5.80 6.88
N THR A 12 3.08 5.79 7.02
CA THR A 12 3.83 4.78 7.80
C THR A 12 4.92 5.47 8.61
N ASN A 13 5.32 4.90 9.74
CA ASN A 13 6.39 5.47 10.56
C ASN A 13 7.68 5.65 9.75
N ASN A 14 8.08 4.64 8.96
CA ASN A 14 9.24 4.75 8.08
C ASN A 14 9.10 5.81 6.97
N ALA A 15 7.87 6.16 6.55
CA ALA A 15 7.67 7.28 5.62
C ALA A 15 7.90 8.62 6.32
N ARG A 16 7.36 8.77 7.55
CA ARG A 16 7.54 9.96 8.38
C ARG A 16 9.01 10.20 8.72
N GLU A 17 9.71 9.17 9.18
CA GLU A 17 11.15 9.22 9.47
C GLU A 17 11.98 9.62 8.24
N ALA A 18 11.72 9.01 7.08
CA ALA A 18 12.42 9.36 5.85
C ALA A 18 12.13 10.80 5.41
N LEU A 19 10.89 11.26 5.55
CA LEU A 19 10.51 12.63 5.22
C LEU A 19 11.12 13.66 6.18
N ALA A 20 11.27 13.33 7.46
CA ALA A 20 11.98 14.19 8.41
C ALA A 20 13.45 14.38 8.00
N ILE A 21 14.11 13.31 7.55
CA ILE A 21 15.46 13.40 6.97
C ILE A 21 15.48 14.29 5.71
N LEU A 22 14.51 14.09 4.81
CA LEU A 22 14.40 14.90 3.60
C LEU A 22 14.21 16.38 3.92
N LEU A 23 13.36 16.69 4.90
CA LEU A 23 13.13 18.07 5.32
C LEU A 23 14.40 18.69 5.91
N ALA A 24 15.11 17.97 6.79
CA ALA A 24 16.38 18.45 7.35
C ALA A 24 17.42 18.77 6.26
N ILE A 25 17.48 17.94 5.22
CA ILE A 25 18.35 18.15 4.04
C ILE A 25 17.95 19.40 3.25
N GLN A 26 16.65 19.66 3.11
CA GLN A 26 16.10 20.80 2.36
C GLN A 26 16.24 22.12 3.12
N THR A 27 16.20 22.09 4.45
CA THR A 27 16.33 23.28 5.30
C THR A 27 17.78 23.65 5.58
N ALA A 28 18.69 22.68 5.61
CA ALA A 28 20.10 22.93 5.87
C ALA A 28 20.79 23.62 4.68
N ASN A 29 21.62 24.61 4.95
CA ASN A 29 22.44 25.28 3.94
C ASN A 29 23.26 24.23 3.14
N PRO A 30 23.19 24.19 1.79
CA PRO A 30 23.86 23.17 0.97
C PRO A 30 25.39 23.12 1.06
N GLN A 31 26.02 24.20 1.53
CA GLN A 31 27.48 24.30 1.68
C GLN A 31 27.98 23.66 2.96
N ASP A 32 27.14 23.66 4.00
CA ASP A 32 27.55 23.23 5.34
C ASP A 32 27.51 21.71 5.49
N HIS A 33 28.39 21.22 6.36
CA HIS A 33 28.36 19.84 6.80
C HIS A 33 27.11 19.58 7.62
N LEU A 34 26.41 18.49 7.29
CA LEU A 34 25.14 18.14 7.92
C LEU A 34 25.26 16.76 8.58
N GLU A 35 25.16 16.72 9.91
CA GLU A 35 25.02 15.48 10.67
C GLU A 35 23.54 15.28 11.04
N ILE A 36 22.96 14.16 10.62
CA ILE A 36 21.57 13.79 10.90
C ILE A 36 21.58 12.59 11.83
N LEU A 37 21.03 12.78 13.03
CA LEU A 37 20.82 11.75 14.02
C LEU A 37 19.43 11.13 13.82
N SER A 38 19.34 9.81 13.76
CA SER A 38 18.06 9.10 13.71
C SER A 38 18.14 7.76 14.42
N ASP A 39 17.08 7.39 15.13
CA ASP A 39 16.92 6.08 15.76
C ASP A 39 16.45 4.99 14.76
N SER A 40 15.94 5.41 13.60
CA SER A 40 15.44 4.53 12.56
C SER A 40 16.55 3.81 11.80
N LYS A 41 16.94 2.66 12.34
CA LYS A 41 17.86 1.74 11.66
C LYS A 41 17.40 1.42 10.23
N ILE A 42 16.10 1.19 10.03
CA ILE A 42 15.58 0.80 8.71
C ILE A 42 15.77 1.91 7.69
N THR A 43 15.53 3.16 8.08
CA THR A 43 15.67 4.31 7.18
C THR A 43 17.15 4.60 6.88
N ILE A 44 18.01 4.54 7.90
CA ILE A 44 19.46 4.69 7.74
C ILE A 44 20.03 3.58 6.83
N ASP A 45 19.73 2.31 7.09
CA ASP A 45 20.23 1.18 6.30
C ASP A 45 19.80 1.28 4.83
N ARG A 46 18.62 1.84 4.54
CA ARG A 46 18.15 2.08 3.16
C ARG A 46 18.93 3.16 2.43
N LEU A 47 19.36 4.20 3.14
CA LEU A 47 20.16 5.31 2.61
C LEU A 47 21.66 5.03 2.59
N THR A 48 22.10 3.95 3.24
CA THR A 48 23.51 3.57 3.34
C THR A 48 23.74 2.17 2.77
N THR A 49 23.72 1.14 3.62
CA THR A 49 24.06 -0.26 3.33
C THR A 49 23.31 -0.84 2.12
N HIS A 50 22.04 -0.47 1.95
CA HIS A 50 21.19 -1.02 0.89
C HIS A 50 21.03 -0.10 -0.32
N LEU A 51 21.58 1.12 -0.28
CA LEU A 51 21.34 2.14 -1.29
C LEU A 51 21.75 1.65 -2.69
N ARG A 52 23.01 1.23 -2.83
CA ARG A 52 23.56 0.79 -4.13
C ARG A 52 22.73 -0.34 -4.75
N LYS A 53 22.34 -1.34 -3.94
CA LYS A 53 21.52 -2.47 -4.39
C LYS A 53 20.12 -2.04 -4.85
N ARG A 54 19.55 -0.99 -4.23
CA ARG A 54 18.23 -0.45 -4.60
C ARG A 54 18.31 0.33 -5.90
N GLU A 55 19.33 1.15 -6.06
CA GLU A 55 19.58 1.90 -7.30
C GLU A 55 19.87 0.98 -8.48
N ASP A 56 20.69 -0.06 -8.26
CA ASP A 56 20.95 -1.09 -9.27
C ASP A 56 19.66 -1.78 -9.73
N LYS A 57 18.68 -1.92 -8.85
CA LYS A 57 17.35 -2.49 -9.15
C LYS A 57 16.32 -1.44 -9.62
N GLY A 58 16.74 -0.20 -9.83
CA GLY A 58 15.87 0.90 -10.27
C GLY A 58 14.76 1.24 -9.29
N TRP A 59 14.93 0.88 -8.01
CA TRP A 59 13.95 1.03 -6.94
C TRP A 59 12.65 0.22 -7.10
N ILE A 60 12.56 -0.67 -8.09
CA ILE A 60 11.36 -1.48 -8.35
C ILE A 60 10.95 -2.24 -7.08
N GLY A 61 9.69 -2.12 -6.68
CA GLY A 61 9.16 -2.74 -5.47
C GLY A 61 9.65 -2.19 -4.14
N ALA A 62 10.42 -1.09 -4.14
CA ALA A 62 10.81 -0.42 -2.91
C ALA A 62 9.65 0.44 -2.38
N LYS A 63 9.28 0.21 -1.11
CA LYS A 63 8.31 1.07 -0.41
C LYS A 63 8.90 2.46 -0.24
N ASN A 64 8.07 3.49 -0.40
CA ASN A 64 8.44 4.90 -0.25
C ASN A 64 9.60 5.33 -1.19
N GLN A 65 9.71 4.69 -2.36
CA GLN A 65 10.85 4.90 -3.28
C GLN A 65 11.03 6.37 -3.69
N GLU A 66 9.95 7.15 -3.79
CA GLU A 66 9.98 8.56 -4.19
C GLU A 66 10.73 9.40 -3.15
N ILE A 67 10.44 9.19 -1.86
CA ILE A 67 11.13 9.86 -0.75
C ILE A 67 12.63 9.52 -0.76
N PHE A 68 12.97 8.22 -0.87
CA PHE A 68 14.39 7.81 -0.85
C PHE A 68 15.17 8.30 -2.07
N LYS A 69 14.54 8.33 -3.26
CA LYS A 69 15.14 8.91 -4.47
C LYS A 69 15.42 10.41 -4.28
N ALA A 70 14.48 11.16 -3.70
CA ALA A 70 14.65 12.57 -3.41
C ALA A 70 15.80 12.81 -2.42
N ILE A 71 15.82 12.08 -1.30
CA ILE A 71 16.89 12.16 -0.31
C ILE A 71 18.25 11.90 -0.95
N THR A 72 18.38 10.78 -1.68
CA THR A 72 19.66 10.39 -2.27
C THR A 72 20.16 11.41 -3.28
N ALA A 73 19.26 11.95 -4.12
CA ALA A 73 19.60 12.98 -5.09
C ALA A 73 20.07 14.27 -4.41
N GLN A 74 19.34 14.71 -3.38
CA GLN A 74 19.65 15.95 -2.66
C GLN A 74 20.93 15.81 -1.83
N MET A 75 21.16 14.68 -1.17
CA MET A 75 22.43 14.40 -0.49
C MET A 75 23.64 14.48 -1.43
N ARG A 76 23.49 13.98 -2.66
CA ARG A 76 24.56 14.02 -3.68
C ARG A 76 24.73 15.41 -4.32
N ALA A 77 23.67 16.21 -4.36
CA ALA A 77 23.71 17.56 -4.91
C ALA A 77 24.33 18.58 -3.94
N ARG A 78 24.37 18.27 -2.64
CA ARG A 78 25.01 19.11 -1.62
C ARG A 78 26.52 19.15 -1.82
N LYS A 79 27.11 20.31 -1.52
CA LYS A 79 28.57 20.52 -1.51
C LYS A 79 29.18 20.07 -0.19
N GLY A 80 28.50 20.37 0.92
CA GLY A 80 28.86 19.86 2.24
C GLY A 80 28.52 18.36 2.38
N PHE A 81 29.40 17.59 3.03
CA PHE A 81 29.10 16.19 3.32
C PHE A 81 27.86 16.04 4.22
N THR A 82 27.13 14.94 4.02
CA THR A 82 26.00 14.55 4.88
C THR A 82 26.35 13.26 5.61
N ILE A 83 26.35 13.28 6.95
CA ILE A 83 26.57 12.11 7.80
C ILE A 83 25.22 11.67 8.37
N LEU A 84 24.88 10.40 8.16
CA LEU A 84 23.74 9.77 8.81
C LEU A 84 24.25 8.91 9.96
N LYS A 85 23.89 9.26 11.20
CA LYS A 85 24.34 8.55 12.39
C LYS A 85 23.15 7.94 13.12
N LYS A 86 23.25 6.64 13.37
CA LYS A 86 22.25 5.92 14.14
C LYS A 86 22.43 6.24 15.62
N VAL A 87 21.37 6.70 16.28
CA VAL A 87 21.29 6.82 17.73
C VAL A 87 20.38 5.75 18.32
N LYS A 88 20.49 5.51 19.63
CA LYS A 88 19.57 4.62 20.35
C LYS A 88 18.35 5.45 20.77
N GLY A 89 17.15 4.99 20.45
CA GLY A 89 15.91 5.64 20.87
C GLY A 89 15.81 5.68 22.41
N HIS A 90 15.14 6.70 22.94
CA HIS A 90 14.88 6.88 24.37
C HIS A 90 16.12 6.73 25.27
N SER A 91 17.24 7.32 24.83
CA SER A 91 18.54 7.19 25.52
C SER A 91 19.08 8.53 26.01
N GLY A 92 18.24 9.54 26.23
CA GLY A 92 18.66 10.86 26.71
C GLY A 92 19.34 11.73 25.65
N VAL A 93 19.17 11.42 24.36
CA VAL A 93 19.69 12.28 23.29
C VAL A 93 18.69 13.42 23.11
N GLU A 94 19.00 14.57 23.70
CA GLU A 94 18.11 15.74 23.78
C GLU A 94 17.44 16.07 22.42
N GLY A 95 18.22 16.17 21.34
CA GLY A 95 17.67 16.47 20.01
C GLY A 95 16.76 15.38 19.42
N ASN A 96 16.95 14.12 19.80
CA ASN A 96 16.05 13.02 19.39
C ASN A 96 14.74 13.08 20.19
N GLU A 97 14.83 13.33 21.49
CA GLU A 97 13.65 13.40 22.38
C GLU A 97 12.77 14.60 22.02
N GLN A 98 13.37 15.76 21.76
CA GLN A 98 12.65 16.93 21.23
C GLN A 98 12.01 16.63 19.87
N ALA A 99 12.67 15.87 19.00
CA ALA A 99 12.09 15.49 17.71
C ALA A 99 10.89 14.54 17.87
N ASP A 100 10.95 13.61 18.83
CA ASP A 100 9.86 12.69 19.16
C ASP A 100 8.64 13.42 19.74
N GLU A 101 8.87 14.42 20.60
CA GLU A 101 7.82 15.28 21.14
C GLU A 101 7.13 16.11 20.05
N LEU A 102 7.91 16.79 19.21
CA LEU A 102 7.38 17.55 18.06
C LEU A 102 6.56 16.66 17.11
N ALA A 103 6.99 15.41 16.89
CA ALA A 103 6.26 14.47 16.04
C ALA A 103 4.89 14.05 16.63
N LYS A 104 4.79 13.96 17.96
CA LYS A 104 3.52 13.68 18.66
C LYS A 104 2.56 14.88 18.57
N GLU A 105 3.07 16.10 18.78
CA GLU A 105 2.28 17.33 18.69
C GLU A 105 1.70 17.55 17.29
N GLU A 106 2.50 17.31 16.25
CA GLU A 106 2.05 17.50 14.86
C GLU A 106 1.07 16.44 14.40
N THR A 107 1.06 15.25 15.00
CA THR A 107 -0.01 14.27 14.76
C THR A 107 -1.38 14.79 15.20
N GLN A 108 -1.43 15.79 16.10
CA GLN A 108 -2.66 16.40 16.60
C GLN A 108 -3.09 17.65 15.80
N LYS A 109 -2.19 18.24 14.99
CA LYS A 109 -2.50 19.42 14.16
C LYS A 109 -2.97 18.98 12.77
N LYS A 110 -4.01 19.65 12.24
CA LYS A 110 -4.66 19.27 10.96
C LYS A 110 -3.91 19.73 9.70
N GLU A 111 -2.94 20.64 9.82
CA GLU A 111 -2.22 21.21 8.68
C GLU A 111 -0.74 21.36 9.02
N SER A 112 0.11 20.62 8.29
CA SER A 112 1.56 20.80 8.35
C SER A 112 2.00 22.00 7.49
N LEU A 113 2.77 22.91 8.09
CA LEU A 113 3.26 24.13 7.42
C LEU A 113 4.46 23.89 6.49
N ASN A 114 5.09 22.71 6.56
CA ASN A 114 6.35 22.45 5.86
C ASN A 114 6.12 21.86 4.46
N LYS A 115 6.39 22.65 3.41
CA LYS A 115 6.39 22.17 2.02
C LYS A 115 7.61 21.29 1.77
N ILE A 116 7.37 20.02 1.44
CA ILE A 116 8.43 19.07 1.07
C ILE A 116 8.38 18.78 -0.42
N TYR A 117 9.54 18.92 -1.05
CA TYR A 117 9.71 18.62 -2.47
C TYR A 117 10.22 17.19 -2.65
N LEU A 118 9.38 16.33 -3.24
CA LEU A 118 9.71 14.93 -3.55
C LEU A 118 10.41 14.76 -4.91
N THR A 119 10.54 15.82 -5.69
CA THR A 119 11.24 15.80 -6.97
C THR A 119 12.75 15.63 -6.73
N PRO A 120 13.35 14.53 -7.19
CA PRO A 120 14.79 14.34 -7.07
C PRO A 120 15.54 15.37 -7.91
N THR A 121 16.66 15.89 -7.41
CA THR A 121 17.54 16.78 -8.18
C THR A 121 18.00 16.10 -9.47
N GLU A 122 17.87 16.81 -10.59
CA GLU A 122 18.31 16.30 -11.90
C GLU A 122 19.81 16.01 -11.92
N GLY A 123 20.22 14.98 -12.66
CA GLY A 123 21.61 14.53 -12.73
C GLY A 123 22.13 13.73 -11.52
N PHE A 124 21.47 13.82 -10.35
CA PHE A 124 21.95 13.19 -9.11
C PHE A 124 21.21 11.89 -8.72
N HIS A 125 20.30 11.40 -9.56
CA HIS A 125 19.54 10.18 -9.29
C HIS A 125 19.59 9.18 -10.43
N HIS A 126 19.67 7.89 -10.08
CA HIS A 126 19.50 6.82 -11.05
C HIS A 126 18.01 6.60 -11.33
N THR A 127 17.62 6.83 -12.58
CA THR A 127 16.22 6.74 -13.04
C THR A 127 15.78 5.30 -13.33
N ARG A 128 16.71 4.38 -13.64
CA ARG A 128 16.41 3.06 -14.22
C ARG A 128 17.20 1.94 -13.54
N ALA A 129 16.66 0.72 -13.64
CA ALA A 129 17.35 -0.48 -13.20
C ALA A 129 18.52 -0.82 -14.15
N LYS A 130 19.64 -1.25 -13.59
CA LYS A 130 20.77 -1.75 -14.38
C LYS A 130 20.40 -3.10 -14.98
N LEU A 131 20.57 -3.23 -16.30
CA LEU A 131 20.22 -4.46 -17.02
C LEU A 131 21.01 -5.67 -16.49
N SER A 132 22.29 -5.48 -16.16
CA SER A 132 23.16 -6.51 -15.57
C SER A 132 22.73 -7.00 -14.18
N LYS A 133 21.85 -6.27 -13.49
CA LYS A 133 21.29 -6.62 -12.17
C LYS A 133 19.80 -6.94 -12.22
N ALA A 134 19.18 -6.82 -13.40
CA ALA A 134 17.78 -7.08 -13.60
C ALA A 134 17.51 -8.57 -13.79
N THR A 135 16.39 -9.04 -13.23
CA THR A 135 15.86 -10.37 -13.50
C THR A 135 14.50 -10.24 -14.15
N GLN A 136 14.04 -11.29 -14.86
CA GLN A 136 12.69 -11.31 -15.42
C GLN A 136 11.62 -11.00 -14.36
N ALA A 137 11.74 -11.59 -13.17
CA ALA A 137 10.82 -11.33 -12.05
C ALA A 137 10.84 -9.86 -11.60
N LEU A 138 12.01 -9.22 -11.55
CA LEU A 138 12.14 -7.80 -11.20
C LEU A 138 11.48 -6.92 -12.27
N LEU A 139 11.77 -7.16 -13.54
CA LEU A 139 11.22 -6.38 -14.65
C LEU A 139 9.71 -6.55 -14.76
N TYR A 140 9.22 -7.79 -14.62
CA TYR A 140 7.80 -8.10 -14.61
C TYR A 140 7.08 -7.35 -13.49
N ARG A 141 7.65 -7.33 -12.27
CA ARG A 141 7.12 -6.54 -11.16
C ARG A 141 7.08 -5.04 -11.50
N GLY A 142 8.13 -4.50 -12.12
CA GLY A 142 8.15 -3.09 -12.54
C GLY A 142 7.09 -2.75 -13.59
N ILE A 143 6.77 -3.69 -14.49
CA ILE A 143 5.66 -3.56 -15.44
C ILE A 143 4.33 -3.54 -14.68
N LEU A 144 4.12 -4.47 -13.75
CA LEU A 144 2.90 -4.53 -12.95
C LEU A 144 2.68 -3.26 -12.10
N GLU A 145 3.75 -2.66 -11.58
CA GLU A 145 3.68 -1.40 -10.81
C GLU A 145 3.26 -0.19 -11.67
N ARG A 146 3.50 -0.24 -12.99
CA ARG A 146 3.12 0.83 -13.94
C ARG A 146 1.79 0.57 -14.61
N LYS A 147 1.37 -0.69 -14.72
CA LYS A 147 0.08 -1.04 -15.30
C LYS A 147 -1.02 -0.64 -14.31
N PRO A 148 -1.99 0.19 -14.71
CA PRO A 148 -3.14 0.46 -13.86
C PRO A 148 -3.85 -0.86 -13.59
N CYS A 149 -4.14 -1.15 -12.32
CA CYS A 149 -4.98 -2.28 -11.97
C CYS A 149 -6.43 -1.87 -12.23
N PRO A 150 -7.11 -2.41 -13.26
CA PRO A 150 -8.47 -2.02 -13.55
C PRO A 150 -9.37 -2.41 -12.38
N VAL A 151 -10.19 -1.46 -11.91
CA VAL A 151 -11.18 -1.74 -10.87
C VAL A 151 -12.21 -2.70 -11.45
N ARG A 152 -12.24 -3.92 -10.91
CA ARG A 152 -13.26 -4.91 -11.26
C ARG A 152 -14.55 -4.56 -10.52
N ARG A 153 -15.48 -3.90 -11.21
CA ARG A 153 -16.74 -3.39 -10.62
C ARG A 153 -17.47 -4.43 -9.76
N GLY A 154 -17.65 -5.66 -10.26
CA GLY A 154 -18.32 -6.72 -9.50
C GLY A 154 -17.61 -7.11 -8.20
N MET A 155 -16.27 -7.16 -8.23
CA MET A 155 -15.46 -7.41 -7.03
C MET A 155 -15.61 -6.27 -6.01
N ALA A 156 -15.54 -5.01 -6.47
CA ALA A 156 -15.70 -3.85 -5.61
C ALA A 156 -17.07 -3.83 -4.93
N ILE A 157 -18.15 -4.12 -5.66
CA ILE A 157 -19.51 -4.21 -5.11
C ILE A 157 -19.60 -5.31 -4.04
N ASN A 158 -19.05 -6.50 -4.31
CA ASN A 158 -19.12 -7.61 -3.38
C ASN A 158 -18.30 -7.35 -2.09
N LEU A 159 -17.14 -6.69 -2.21
CA LEU A 159 -16.37 -6.25 -1.05
C LEU A 159 -17.13 -5.20 -0.24
N ASP A 160 -17.83 -4.26 -0.90
CA ASP A 160 -18.62 -3.24 -0.23
C ASP A 160 -19.82 -3.83 0.51
N LYS A 161 -20.54 -4.77 -0.12
CA LYS A 161 -21.59 -5.55 0.57
C LYS A 161 -21.06 -6.21 1.84
N ALA A 162 -19.92 -6.90 1.74
CA ALA A 162 -19.30 -7.54 2.90
C ALA A 162 -18.92 -6.53 4.01
N ARG A 163 -18.43 -5.34 3.63
CA ARG A 163 -18.13 -4.27 4.59
C ARG A 163 -19.36 -3.78 5.34
N TRP A 164 -20.46 -3.55 4.63
CA TRP A 164 -21.68 -3.05 5.25
C TRP A 164 -22.28 -4.06 6.23
N VAL A 165 -22.30 -5.34 5.86
CA VAL A 165 -22.71 -6.42 6.77
C VAL A 165 -21.81 -6.46 8.02
N LEU A 166 -20.49 -6.32 7.87
CA LEU A 166 -19.57 -6.31 9.01
C LEU A 166 -19.72 -5.07 9.89
N LYS A 167 -20.07 -3.92 9.30
CA LYS A 167 -20.37 -2.70 10.03
C LYS A 167 -21.63 -2.87 10.89
N GLU A 168 -22.66 -3.50 10.36
CA GLU A 168 -23.89 -3.79 11.11
C GLU A 168 -23.63 -4.78 12.24
N ALA A 169 -22.82 -5.82 12.00
CA ALA A 169 -22.54 -6.85 13.00
C ALA A 169 -21.58 -6.38 14.12
N ASN A 170 -20.50 -5.68 13.74
CA ASN A 170 -19.36 -5.41 14.62
C ASN A 170 -19.03 -3.91 14.78
N GLY A 171 -19.75 -3.00 14.10
CA GLY A 171 -19.48 -1.56 14.11
C GLY A 171 -18.34 -1.09 13.20
N ASP A 172 -17.55 -2.03 12.65
CA ASP A 172 -16.32 -1.73 11.93
C ASP A 172 -16.47 -1.76 10.40
N LEU A 173 -15.75 -0.85 9.72
CA LEU A 173 -15.61 -0.81 8.25
C LEU A 173 -14.21 -1.29 7.83
N PRO A 174 -14.00 -2.60 7.61
CA PRO A 174 -12.69 -3.12 7.29
C PRO A 174 -12.19 -2.71 5.89
N SER A 175 -10.87 -2.56 5.76
CA SER A 175 -10.23 -2.40 4.45
C SER A 175 -10.31 -3.68 3.62
N ASP A 176 -10.17 -3.57 2.29
CA ASP A 176 -10.14 -4.74 1.38
C ASP A 176 -9.10 -5.76 1.83
N GLY A 177 -7.92 -5.27 2.23
CA GLY A 177 -6.82 -6.13 2.69
C GLY A 177 -7.16 -6.94 3.94
N CYS A 178 -8.00 -6.38 4.83
CA CYS A 178 -8.47 -7.10 6.02
C CYS A 178 -9.43 -8.24 5.62
N ILE A 179 -10.40 -7.95 4.76
CA ILE A 179 -11.35 -8.95 4.22
C ILE A 179 -10.60 -10.07 3.49
N TRP A 180 -9.63 -9.72 2.63
CA TRP A 180 -8.84 -10.72 1.92
C TRP A 180 -7.94 -11.54 2.84
N LYS A 181 -7.46 -10.96 3.95
CA LYS A 181 -6.64 -11.66 4.93
C LYS A 181 -7.49 -12.64 5.73
N SER A 182 -8.70 -12.26 6.16
CA SER A 182 -9.58 -13.16 6.91
C SER A 182 -10.03 -14.37 6.08
N MET A 183 -10.28 -14.18 4.78
CA MET A 183 -10.56 -15.29 3.86
C MET A 183 -9.40 -16.28 3.70
N LYS A 184 -8.18 -15.93 4.12
CA LYS A 184 -7.00 -16.79 4.06
C LYS A 184 -6.67 -17.44 5.40
N ASP A 185 -7.53 -17.30 6.40
CA ASP A 185 -7.33 -17.91 7.70
C ASP A 185 -7.17 -19.44 7.59
N SER A 186 -6.25 -19.99 8.39
CA SER A 186 -5.95 -21.43 8.37
C SER A 186 -7.10 -22.29 8.84
N THR A 187 -8.02 -21.76 9.64
CA THR A 187 -9.22 -22.46 10.14
C THR A 187 -10.26 -22.72 9.04
N ILE A 188 -10.25 -21.93 7.97
CA ILE A 188 -11.16 -22.09 6.83
C ILE A 188 -10.59 -23.17 5.90
N THR A 189 -11.40 -24.12 5.46
CA THR A 189 -10.97 -25.16 4.50
C THR A 189 -10.58 -24.57 3.14
N LYS A 190 -9.70 -25.25 2.39
CA LYS A 190 -9.23 -24.74 1.09
C LYS A 190 -10.37 -24.52 0.10
N GLU A 191 -11.38 -25.39 0.15
CA GLU A 191 -12.59 -25.38 -0.67
C GLU A 191 -13.42 -24.14 -0.36
N SER A 192 -13.65 -23.84 0.91
CA SER A 192 -14.37 -22.64 1.35
C SER A 192 -13.63 -21.36 0.98
N ARG A 193 -12.30 -21.32 1.12
CA ARG A 193 -11.50 -20.17 0.66
C ARG A 193 -11.64 -19.95 -0.85
N ALA A 194 -11.62 -21.04 -1.63
CA ALA A 194 -11.80 -20.97 -3.08
C ALA A 194 -13.20 -20.49 -3.46
N LEU A 195 -14.24 -20.97 -2.76
CA LEU A 195 -15.62 -20.52 -2.93
C LEU A 195 -15.75 -19.02 -2.65
N LEU A 196 -15.30 -18.56 -1.49
CA LEU A 196 -15.35 -17.15 -1.09
C LEU A 196 -14.60 -16.27 -2.09
N TRP A 197 -13.37 -16.64 -2.44
CA TRP A 197 -12.58 -15.87 -3.42
C TRP A 197 -13.29 -15.77 -4.77
N LYS A 198 -13.82 -16.87 -5.31
CA LYS A 198 -14.52 -16.88 -6.60
C LYS A 198 -15.85 -16.12 -6.54
N ALA A 199 -16.59 -16.23 -5.44
CA ALA A 199 -17.83 -15.49 -5.20
C ALA A 199 -17.56 -13.99 -5.18
N THR A 200 -16.59 -13.53 -4.37
CA THR A 200 -16.24 -12.11 -4.29
C THR A 200 -15.78 -11.57 -5.64
N HIS A 201 -15.00 -12.33 -6.42
CA HIS A 201 -14.55 -11.91 -7.75
C HIS A 201 -15.62 -12.00 -8.86
N ASN A 202 -16.82 -12.48 -8.54
CA ASN A 202 -17.87 -12.78 -9.51
C ASN A 202 -17.38 -13.75 -10.62
N ALA A 203 -16.58 -14.74 -10.23
CA ALA A 203 -15.90 -15.67 -11.13
C ALA A 203 -16.78 -16.86 -11.57
N TYR A 204 -17.94 -17.06 -10.94
CA TYR A 204 -18.88 -18.10 -11.32
C TYR A 204 -19.75 -17.66 -12.50
N LYS A 205 -20.02 -18.61 -13.42
CA LYS A 205 -20.90 -18.41 -14.56
C LYS A 205 -22.36 -18.48 -14.12
N ILE A 206 -22.88 -17.40 -13.54
CA ILE A 206 -24.25 -17.29 -13.03
C ILE A 206 -24.90 -15.97 -13.46
N GLY A 207 -26.24 -15.93 -13.43
CA GLY A 207 -27.01 -14.71 -13.70
C GLY A 207 -26.69 -14.11 -15.06
N ASN A 208 -26.34 -12.81 -15.05
CA ASN A 208 -26.06 -11.98 -16.22
C ASN A 208 -24.89 -12.48 -17.08
N TYR A 209 -24.07 -13.43 -16.59
CA TYR A 209 -23.10 -14.11 -17.44
C TYR A 209 -23.81 -14.80 -18.63
N TRP A 210 -24.94 -15.46 -18.38
CA TRP A 210 -25.67 -16.24 -19.39
C TRP A 210 -26.53 -15.40 -20.32
N GLU A 211 -26.95 -14.20 -19.91
CA GLU A 211 -27.73 -13.26 -20.74
C GLU A 211 -27.00 -12.87 -22.04
N LYS A 212 -25.68 -12.98 -22.05
CA LYS A 212 -24.83 -12.60 -23.19
C LYS A 212 -24.55 -13.76 -24.14
N ILE A 213 -25.08 -14.95 -23.85
CA ILE A 213 -24.83 -16.17 -24.62
C ILE A 213 -26.15 -16.60 -25.29
N PRO A 214 -26.26 -16.40 -26.61
CA PRO A 214 -27.46 -16.77 -27.37
C PRO A 214 -27.90 -18.21 -27.11
N GLY A 215 -29.18 -18.40 -26.78
CA GLY A 215 -29.81 -19.71 -26.55
C GLY A 215 -29.61 -20.30 -25.15
N TYR A 216 -28.82 -19.66 -24.29
CA TYR A 216 -28.54 -20.11 -22.93
C TYR A 216 -29.00 -19.13 -21.85
N GLU A 217 -29.72 -18.07 -22.21
CA GLU A 217 -30.17 -16.99 -21.33
C GLU A 217 -31.00 -17.53 -20.17
N HIS A 218 -31.82 -18.55 -20.41
CA HIS A 218 -32.63 -19.24 -19.39
C HIS A 218 -31.80 -19.74 -18.19
N ARG A 219 -30.51 -20.03 -18.36
CA ARG A 219 -29.61 -20.48 -17.28
C ARG A 219 -29.28 -19.38 -16.28
N GLY A 220 -29.41 -18.12 -16.69
CA GLY A 220 -29.25 -16.95 -15.83
C GLY A 220 -30.35 -16.81 -14.78
N TRP A 221 -31.50 -17.46 -14.97
CA TRP A 221 -32.69 -17.27 -14.14
C TRP A 221 -32.90 -18.41 -13.14
N CYS A 222 -33.47 -18.09 -11.98
CA CYS A 222 -33.94 -19.05 -11.00
C CYS A 222 -35.39 -19.45 -11.33
N PRO A 223 -35.67 -20.71 -11.74
CA PRO A 223 -37.01 -21.10 -12.19
C PRO A 223 -38.04 -21.13 -11.04
N LYS A 224 -37.59 -21.26 -9.78
CA LYS A 224 -38.47 -21.30 -8.61
C LYS A 224 -38.78 -19.91 -8.05
N CYS A 225 -37.83 -18.99 -8.12
CA CYS A 225 -37.94 -17.65 -7.54
C CYS A 225 -38.22 -16.56 -8.59
N ASN A 226 -38.15 -16.90 -9.87
CA ASN A 226 -38.34 -15.99 -11.01
C ASN A 226 -37.50 -14.70 -10.91
N THR A 227 -36.24 -14.85 -10.47
CA THR A 227 -35.27 -13.76 -10.36
C THR A 227 -33.93 -14.18 -10.97
N THR A 228 -33.10 -13.20 -11.32
CA THR A 228 -31.75 -13.44 -11.84
C THR A 228 -30.88 -14.09 -10.77
N LYS A 229 -30.19 -15.17 -11.11
CA LYS A 229 -29.31 -15.90 -10.20
C LYS A 229 -28.08 -15.07 -9.84
N SER A 230 -28.05 -14.55 -8.62
CA SER A 230 -26.84 -14.05 -7.98
C SER A 230 -26.28 -15.09 -7.00
N MET A 231 -25.01 -14.94 -6.60
CA MET A 231 -24.44 -15.82 -5.57
C MET A 231 -25.17 -15.66 -4.23
N GLU A 232 -25.54 -14.42 -3.89
CA GLU A 232 -26.37 -14.09 -2.72
C GLU A 232 -27.71 -14.82 -2.79
N HIS A 233 -28.43 -14.69 -3.92
CA HIS A 233 -29.69 -15.39 -4.09
C HIS A 233 -29.55 -16.89 -3.87
N ILE A 234 -28.57 -17.52 -4.51
CA ILE A 234 -28.34 -18.97 -4.41
C ILE A 234 -28.01 -19.41 -2.98
N LEU A 235 -27.24 -18.62 -2.22
CA LEU A 235 -26.72 -19.01 -0.91
C LEU A 235 -27.60 -18.59 0.26
N THR A 236 -28.44 -17.55 0.14
CA THR A 236 -29.16 -16.97 1.29
C THR A 236 -30.66 -16.74 1.08
N GLU A 237 -31.16 -16.75 -0.16
CA GLU A 237 -32.55 -16.35 -0.45
C GLU A 237 -33.36 -17.42 -1.20
N CYS A 238 -32.70 -18.34 -1.90
CA CYS A 238 -33.33 -19.21 -2.87
C CYS A 238 -34.23 -20.25 -2.19
N LYS A 239 -35.49 -20.31 -2.63
CA LYS A 239 -36.48 -21.29 -2.15
C LYS A 239 -36.23 -22.71 -2.67
N ALA A 240 -35.38 -22.85 -3.70
CA ALA A 240 -35.06 -24.13 -4.32
C ALA A 240 -33.88 -24.85 -3.64
N SER A 241 -32.95 -24.09 -3.06
CA SER A 241 -31.96 -24.67 -2.17
C SER A 241 -32.69 -25.20 -0.94
N GLY A 242 -32.40 -26.43 -0.51
CA GLY A 242 -33.01 -27.08 0.65
C GLY A 242 -32.74 -26.40 2.00
N GLN A 243 -32.51 -25.08 2.02
CA GLN A 243 -32.30 -24.25 3.21
C GLN A 243 -33.46 -24.31 4.22
N ARG A 244 -34.67 -24.68 3.78
CA ARG A 244 -35.81 -24.91 4.68
C ARG A 244 -35.86 -26.31 5.29
N GLN A 245 -34.96 -27.21 4.87
CA GLN A 245 -34.93 -28.62 5.29
C GLN A 245 -33.75 -28.92 6.22
N ILE A 246 -33.07 -27.89 6.73
CA ILE A 246 -31.97 -27.99 7.70
C ILE A 246 -32.40 -27.27 8.97
#